data_AF-A0A351FBC9-F1
#
_entry.id   AF-A0A351FBC9-F1
#
_cell.length_a   1.000
_cell.length_b   1.000
_cell.length_c   1.000
_cell.angle_alpha   90.00
_cell.angle_beta   90.00
_cell.angle_gamma   90.00
#
_symmetry.space_group_name_H-M   'P 1'
#
loop_
_entity.id
_entity.type
_entity.pdbx_description
1 polymer ?
#
loop_
_entity_poly.entity_id
_entity_poly.type
_entity_poly.pdbx_seq_one_letter_code
_entity_poly.pdbx_strand_id
1 'polypeptide(L)'
;MSTDSSETIVLQASRRYKLWLASFCLLCLLLMGIFYLSPKGGPISMILFWLLFVGILGLVNCTRSGDIVLTAKYLESGIFFRRRFPWDKITEVWTGDEHIWWSGKTVNAKKERTCKNQFDHWGRQCKSNQKQVSKDLAVEWIEKIRSVGSEEERKQLIRKLRTNRPPRILRTRSQLSPEEQEKFDRLNSEFQTIRGEGTLERRVEITNYFKQKGWQLDPIKVSEGQKIFGCLFLLFILVAGVVILSIFYRYLFP
;
A
#
# COMPACT_ATOMS: atom_id res chain seq x y z
N MET A 1 -7.94 -12.09 29.69
CA MET A 1 -8.68 -10.81 29.70
C MET A 1 -8.48 -10.13 28.34
N SER A 2 -9.38 -10.36 27.40
CA SER A 2 -9.19 -10.12 25.95
C SER A 2 -10.39 -9.40 25.32
N THR A 3 -10.76 -8.26 25.89
CA THR A 3 -11.94 -7.48 25.49
C THR A 3 -11.64 -6.28 24.57
N ASP A 4 -10.38 -5.95 24.31
CA ASP A 4 -9.99 -4.71 23.60
C ASP A 4 -9.84 -4.83 22.07
N SER A 5 -9.90 -6.05 21.52
CA SER A 5 -9.66 -6.26 20.08
C SER A 5 -10.82 -5.82 19.18
N SER A 6 -12.03 -5.64 19.75
CA SER A 6 -13.25 -5.30 19.00
C SER A 6 -13.42 -3.80 18.74
N GLU A 7 -12.69 -2.97 19.47
CA GLU A 7 -12.86 -1.50 19.50
C GLU A 7 -11.72 -0.74 18.82
N THR A 8 -10.86 -1.48 18.12
CA THR A 8 -9.67 -0.92 17.47
C THR A 8 -9.53 -1.40 16.02
N ILE A 9 -9.14 -0.48 15.14
CA ILE A 9 -8.67 -0.78 13.79
C ILE A 9 -7.18 -0.45 13.73
N VAL A 10 -6.37 -1.44 13.40
CA VAL A 10 -4.93 -1.28 13.22
C VAL A 10 -4.64 -1.36 11.73
N LEU A 11 -4.19 -0.26 11.12
CA LEU A 11 -3.72 -0.20 9.75
C LEU A 11 -2.21 -0.38 9.76
N GLN A 12 -1.79 -1.61 9.44
CA GLN A 12 -0.39 -2.01 9.40
C GLN A 12 0.21 -1.68 8.05
N ALA A 13 1.50 -1.34 8.04
CA ALA A 13 2.26 -1.34 6.81
C ALA A 13 2.10 -2.69 6.08
N SER A 14 1.95 -2.65 4.76
CA SER A 14 1.79 -3.87 3.97
C SER A 14 2.99 -4.81 4.20
N ARG A 15 2.82 -6.12 3.97
CA ARG A 15 3.80 -7.21 4.27
C ARG A 15 5.17 -7.10 3.57
N ARG A 16 5.53 -5.93 3.01
CA ARG A 16 6.83 -5.63 2.42
C ARG A 16 8.00 -5.97 3.32
N TYR A 17 7.91 -5.78 4.64
CA TYR A 17 8.97 -6.22 5.55
C TYR A 17 9.21 -7.74 5.48
N LYS A 18 8.14 -8.55 5.40
CA LYS A 18 8.26 -10.01 5.30
C LYS A 18 8.81 -10.46 3.95
N LEU A 19 8.37 -9.81 2.86
CA LEU A 19 8.88 -10.06 1.52
C LEU A 19 10.34 -9.64 1.36
N TRP A 20 10.69 -8.45 1.85
CA TRP A 20 12.07 -7.96 1.86
C TRP A 20 12.98 -8.86 2.69
N LEU A 21 12.55 -9.26 3.89
CA LEU A 21 13.30 -10.19 4.73
C LEU A 21 13.49 -11.54 4.05
N ALA A 22 12.44 -12.09 3.42
CA ALA A 22 12.54 -13.34 2.67
C ALA A 22 13.52 -13.23 1.48
N SER A 23 13.45 -12.15 0.71
CA SER A 23 14.39 -11.88 -0.39
C SER A 23 15.82 -11.68 0.10
N PHE A 24 16.01 -11.00 1.23
CA PHE A 24 17.32 -10.82 1.85
C PHE A 24 17.89 -12.15 2.36
N CYS A 25 17.07 -12.99 3.00
CA CYS A 25 17.48 -14.34 3.41
C CYS A 25 17.86 -15.21 2.20
N LEU A 26 17.09 -15.15 1.10
CA LEU A 26 17.40 -15.86 -0.13
C LEU A 26 18.72 -15.38 -0.76
N LEU A 27 18.95 -14.06 -0.79
CA LEU A 27 20.21 -13.46 -1.23
C LEU A 27 21.39 -13.95 -0.37
N CYS A 28 21.23 -13.98 0.95
CA CYS A 28 22.24 -14.49 1.86
C CYS A 28 22.56 -15.97 1.58
N LEU A 29 21.54 -16.81 1.36
CA LEU A 29 21.72 -18.23 1.04
C LEU A 29 22.43 -18.45 -0.30
N LEU A 30 22.06 -17.70 -1.35
CA LEU A 30 22.71 -17.76 -2.67
C LEU A 30 24.19 -17.37 -2.57
N LEU A 31 24.50 -16.30 -1.86
CA LEU A 31 25.88 -15.87 -1.65
C LEU A 31 26.68 -16.92 -0.87
N MET A 32 26.12 -17.48 0.21
CA MET A 32 26.75 -18.56 0.99
C MET A 32 27.03 -19.82 0.14
N GLY A 33 26.14 -20.19 -0.78
CA GLY A 33 26.36 -21.29 -1.72
C GLY A 33 27.50 -21.03 -2.72
N ILE A 34 27.61 -19.81 -3.22
CA ILE A 34 28.73 -19.38 -4.09
C ILE A 34 30.06 -19.39 -3.30
N PHE A 35 30.03 -19.03 -2.00
CA PHE A 35 31.21 -19.08 -1.12
C PHE A 35 31.70 -20.50 -0.84
N TYR A 36 30.81 -21.47 -0.64
CA TYR A 36 31.19 -22.88 -0.43
C TYR A 36 31.99 -23.44 -1.62
N LEU A 37 31.81 -22.86 -2.81
CA LEU A 37 32.48 -23.26 -4.05
C LEU A 37 33.75 -22.44 -4.38
N SER A 38 34.08 -21.39 -3.62
CA SER A 38 35.19 -20.47 -3.94
C SER A 38 36.40 -20.62 -3.00
N PRO A 39 37.59 -21.02 -3.49
CA PRO A 39 38.74 -21.38 -2.65
C PRO A 39 39.57 -20.19 -2.10
N LYS A 40 39.15 -18.93 -2.31
CA LYS A 40 39.92 -17.75 -1.88
C LYS A 40 39.08 -16.81 -1.00
N GLY A 41 39.42 -16.75 0.29
CA GLY A 41 38.66 -16.02 1.34
C GLY A 41 38.77 -14.48 1.36
N GLY A 42 39.41 -13.86 0.36
CA GLY A 42 39.60 -12.40 0.28
C GLY A 42 38.35 -11.51 0.13
N PRO A 43 37.28 -11.89 -0.60
CA PRO A 43 36.11 -11.04 -0.81
C PRO A 43 35.07 -11.10 0.33
N ILE A 44 35.31 -11.90 1.37
CA ILE A 44 34.33 -12.22 2.42
C ILE A 44 33.95 -10.99 3.26
N SER A 45 34.94 -10.16 3.65
CA SER A 45 34.70 -9.00 4.52
C SER A 45 33.90 -7.88 3.84
N MET A 46 34.17 -7.62 2.55
CA MET A 46 33.47 -6.60 1.78
C MET A 46 32.01 -6.99 1.52
N ILE A 47 31.75 -8.29 1.26
CA ILE A 47 30.39 -8.79 1.03
C ILE A 47 29.59 -8.85 2.34
N LEU A 48 30.19 -9.27 3.46
CA LEU A 48 29.57 -9.19 4.78
C LEU A 48 29.21 -7.74 5.16
N PHE A 49 30.09 -6.79 4.85
CA PHE A 49 29.80 -5.37 5.04
C PHE A 49 28.60 -4.91 4.20
N TRP A 50 28.53 -5.27 2.91
CA TRP A 50 27.38 -4.96 2.06
C TRP A 50 26.09 -5.63 2.52
N LEU A 51 26.14 -6.88 2.99
CA LEU A 51 24.98 -7.58 3.55
C LEU A 51 24.49 -6.90 4.83
N LEU A 52 25.40 -6.51 5.72
CA LEU A 52 25.06 -5.79 6.94
C LEU A 52 24.49 -4.40 6.62
N PHE A 53 25.07 -3.70 5.65
CA PHE A 53 24.61 -2.39 5.18
C PHE A 53 23.21 -2.46 4.54
N VAL A 54 22.97 -3.41 3.62
CA VAL A 54 21.64 -3.67 3.03
C VAL A 54 20.65 -4.10 4.11
N GLY A 55 21.09 -4.93 5.06
CA GLY A 55 20.33 -5.35 6.24
C GLY A 55 19.82 -4.16 7.05
N ILE A 56 20.73 -3.25 7.41
CA ILE A 56 20.41 -2.03 8.18
C ILE A 56 19.53 -1.08 7.36
N LEU A 57 19.84 -0.84 6.08
CA LEU A 57 19.02 0.02 5.22
C LEU A 57 17.59 -0.48 5.07
N GLY A 58 17.41 -1.79 4.87
CA GLY A 58 16.07 -2.37 4.80
C GLY A 58 15.34 -2.35 6.13
N LEU A 59 16.03 -2.56 7.25
CA LEU A 59 15.45 -2.35 8.58
C LEU A 59 14.99 -0.89 8.75
N VAL A 60 15.83 0.09 8.41
CA VAL A 60 15.50 1.53 8.48
C VAL A 60 14.28 1.84 7.62
N ASN A 61 14.25 1.39 6.36
CA ASN A 61 13.10 1.60 5.48
C ASN A 61 11.82 0.94 6.00
N CYS A 62 11.92 -0.24 6.61
CA CYS A 62 10.76 -0.90 7.21
C CYS A 62 10.28 -0.21 8.49
N THR A 63 11.18 0.39 9.28
CA THR A 63 10.83 1.17 10.49
C THR A 63 10.21 2.55 10.22
N ARG A 64 10.13 3.01 8.97
CA ARG A 64 9.46 4.29 8.66
C ARG A 64 7.93 4.19 8.60
N SER A 65 7.39 2.97 8.64
CA SER A 65 5.97 2.69 8.41
C SER A 65 5.24 2.25 9.69
N GLY A 66 5.11 3.14 10.67
CA GLY A 66 4.46 2.81 11.94
C GLY A 66 2.96 2.61 11.83
N ASP A 67 2.41 1.63 12.55
CA ASP A 67 0.97 1.32 12.58
C ASP A 67 0.14 2.57 12.88
N ILE A 68 -0.98 2.72 12.16
CA ILE A 68 -2.01 3.70 12.49
C ILE A 68 -3.10 2.96 13.24
N VAL A 69 -3.37 3.35 14.48
CA VAL A 69 -4.38 2.71 15.32
C VAL A 69 -5.52 3.67 15.55
N LEU A 70 -6.70 3.29 15.05
CA LEU A 70 -7.97 3.99 15.25
C LEU A 70 -8.66 3.34 16.44
N THR A 71 -8.90 4.11 17.50
CA THR A 71 -9.67 3.68 18.68
C THR A 71 -10.85 4.61 18.90
N ALA A 72 -11.79 4.27 19.78
CA ALA A 72 -12.90 5.16 20.09
C ALA A 72 -12.47 6.48 20.77
N LYS A 73 -11.32 6.48 21.46
CA LYS A 73 -10.84 7.61 22.26
C LYS A 73 -9.83 8.48 21.54
N TYR A 74 -8.96 7.86 20.75
CA TYR A 74 -7.83 8.54 20.11
C TYR A 74 -7.40 7.88 18.80
N LEU A 75 -6.72 8.68 17.99
CA LEU A 75 -5.86 8.28 16.88
C LEU A 75 -4.43 8.08 17.39
N GLU A 76 -3.83 6.92 17.17
CA GLU A 76 -2.45 6.62 17.57
C GLU A 76 -1.54 6.36 16.36
N SER A 77 -0.31 6.85 16.48
CA SER A 77 0.75 6.74 15.47
C SER A 77 2.10 6.45 16.10
N GLY A 78 2.96 5.75 15.36
CA GLY A 78 4.38 5.59 15.66
C GLY A 78 4.77 4.17 16.05
N ILE A 79 6.05 3.84 15.84
CA ILE A 79 6.61 2.50 16.13
C ILE A 79 7.11 2.41 17.56
N PHE A 80 8.02 3.32 17.94
CA PHE A 80 8.67 3.29 19.26
C PHE A 80 8.02 4.25 20.25
N PHE A 81 7.73 5.48 19.82
CA PHE A 81 7.03 6.47 20.65
C PHE A 81 5.62 6.65 20.14
N ARG A 82 4.71 5.84 20.67
CA ARG A 82 3.28 5.91 20.37
C ARG A 82 2.73 7.26 20.82
N ARG A 83 2.25 8.04 19.86
CA ARG A 83 1.61 9.34 20.11
C ARG A 83 0.12 9.17 19.98
N ARG A 84 -0.62 9.52 21.03
CA ARG A 84 -2.09 9.44 21.08
C ARG A 84 -2.69 10.83 20.94
N PHE A 85 -3.54 11.00 19.94
CA PHE A 85 -4.28 12.22 19.64
C PHE A 85 -5.76 11.98 19.92
N PRO A 86 -6.34 12.56 20.98
CA PRO A 86 -7.78 12.56 21.18
C PRO A 86 -8.51 13.14 19.98
N TRP A 87 -9.65 12.57 19.60
CA TRP A 87 -10.38 12.97 18.39
C TRP A 87 -10.79 14.45 18.38
N ASP A 88 -11.15 14.98 19.55
CA ASP A 88 -11.50 16.39 19.80
C ASP A 88 -10.29 17.34 19.65
N LYS A 89 -9.07 16.82 19.70
CA LYS A 89 -7.83 17.60 19.64
C LYS A 89 -7.12 17.51 18.28
N ILE A 90 -7.73 16.84 17.29
CA ILE A 90 -7.21 16.75 15.93
C ILE A 90 -7.78 17.90 15.11
N THR A 91 -6.93 18.82 14.69
CA THR A 91 -7.30 20.03 13.95
C THR A 91 -7.46 19.73 12.46
N GLU A 92 -6.47 19.09 11.85
CA GLU A 92 -6.42 18.86 10.41
C GLU A 92 -5.95 17.43 10.09
N VAL A 93 -6.47 16.86 9.01
CA VAL A 93 -6.00 15.61 8.40
C VAL A 93 -5.85 15.85 6.90
N TRP A 94 -4.68 15.56 6.35
CA TRP A 94 -4.40 15.79 4.94
C TRP A 94 -3.48 14.72 4.36
N THR A 95 -3.42 14.64 3.04
CA THR A 95 -2.62 13.64 2.31
C THR A 95 -1.54 14.30 1.48
N GLY A 96 -0.33 13.75 1.53
CA GLY A 96 0.70 13.93 0.50
C GLY A 96 0.85 12.67 -0.35
N ASP A 97 1.87 12.62 -1.21
CA ASP A 97 2.09 11.52 -2.16
C ASP A 97 2.13 10.15 -1.49
N GLU A 98 3.07 9.96 -0.56
CA GLU A 98 3.27 8.69 0.16
C GLU A 98 2.97 8.80 1.66
N HIS A 99 2.25 9.83 2.10
CA HIS A 99 2.07 10.10 3.53
C HIS A 99 0.67 10.59 3.85
N ILE A 100 0.15 10.15 5.00
CA ILE A 100 -0.97 10.81 5.68
C ILE A 100 -0.40 11.67 6.79
N TRP A 101 -0.89 12.89 6.86
CA TRP A 101 -0.52 13.87 7.86
C TRP A 101 -1.73 14.24 8.68
N TRP A 102 -1.49 14.52 9.96
CA TRP A 102 -2.49 15.15 10.80
C TRP A 102 -1.83 16.01 11.87
N SER A 103 -2.51 17.06 12.28
CA SER A 103 -2.09 17.95 13.35
C SER A 103 -3.07 17.88 14.51
N GLY A 104 -2.53 18.10 15.71
CA GLY A 104 -3.35 18.15 16.90
C GLY A 104 -2.54 18.17 18.18
N LYS A 105 -3.25 18.20 19.31
CA LYS A 105 -2.64 18.11 20.64
C LYS A 105 -2.72 16.66 21.12
N THR A 106 -1.58 16.07 21.47
CA THR A 106 -1.57 14.75 22.13
C THR A 106 -2.11 14.85 23.56
N VAL A 107 -2.54 13.74 24.16
CA VAL A 107 -3.13 13.68 25.52
C VAL A 107 -2.34 14.52 26.54
N ASN A 108 -1.00 14.47 26.49
CA ASN A 108 -0.10 15.13 27.45
C ASN A 108 0.66 16.35 26.88
N ALA A 109 0.34 16.83 25.68
CA ALA A 109 1.07 17.94 25.06
C ALA A 109 0.35 19.29 25.23
N LYS A 110 1.12 20.31 25.64
CA LYS A 110 0.66 21.71 25.64
C LYS A 110 0.69 22.35 24.25
N LYS A 111 1.60 21.89 23.38
CA LYS A 111 1.77 22.41 22.02
C LYS A 111 1.16 21.47 20.98
N GLU A 112 0.66 22.06 19.90
CA GLU A 112 0.23 21.31 18.71
C GLU A 112 1.43 20.61 18.07
N ARG A 113 1.18 19.42 17.54
CA ARG A 113 2.19 18.62 16.86
C ARG A 113 1.61 18.04 15.59
N THR A 114 2.42 18.08 14.55
CA THR A 114 2.14 17.40 13.29
C THR A 114 2.71 15.98 13.35
N CYS A 115 1.88 15.02 12.97
CA CYS A 115 2.28 13.63 12.77
C CYS A 115 2.37 13.36 11.26
N LYS A 116 3.49 12.74 10.87
CA LYS A 116 3.73 12.21 9.53
C LYS A 116 3.67 10.69 9.63
N ASN A 117 2.80 10.05 8.85
CA ASN A 117 2.81 8.59 8.77
C ASN A 117 2.86 8.13 7.31
N GLN A 118 3.81 7.24 7.01
CA GLN A 118 4.04 6.75 5.66
C GLN A 118 2.90 5.82 5.21
N PHE A 119 2.31 6.14 4.07
CA PHE A 119 1.20 5.44 3.45
C PHE A 119 1.53 5.27 1.96
N ASP A 120 2.33 4.26 1.67
CA ASP A 120 2.80 3.98 0.31
C ASP A 120 1.64 3.69 -0.65
N HIS A 121 1.91 3.76 -1.94
CA HIS A 121 0.96 3.49 -3.03
C HIS A 121 0.31 2.10 -3.02
N TRP A 122 0.79 1.14 -2.22
CA TRP A 122 0.13 -0.16 -2.07
C TRP A 122 -0.95 -0.17 -0.96
N GLY A 123 -1.12 0.96 -0.28
CA GLY A 123 -1.97 1.10 0.89
C GLY A 123 -1.49 0.31 2.11
N ARG A 124 -2.40 0.15 3.08
CA ARG A 124 -2.13 -0.52 4.35
C ARG A 124 -3.05 -1.70 4.58
N GLN A 125 -2.57 -2.71 5.32
CA GLN A 125 -3.39 -3.86 5.65
C GLN A 125 -4.08 -3.63 7.00
N CYS A 126 -5.41 -3.74 7.02
CA CYS A 126 -6.15 -3.75 8.27
C CYS A 126 -5.92 -5.08 8.99
N LYS A 127 -5.35 -5.05 10.21
CA LYS A 127 -4.95 -6.25 10.96
C LYS A 127 -6.11 -7.20 11.25
N SER A 128 -7.28 -6.64 11.52
CA SER A 128 -8.46 -7.36 11.99
C SER A 128 -9.14 -8.18 10.89
N ASN A 129 -9.14 -7.71 9.65
CA ASN A 129 -9.80 -8.38 8.52
C ASN A 129 -8.85 -8.72 7.37
N GLN A 130 -7.56 -8.42 7.51
CA GLN A 130 -6.49 -8.63 6.53
C GLN A 130 -6.73 -7.95 5.17
N LYS A 131 -7.68 -7.00 5.06
CA LYS A 131 -7.95 -6.29 3.81
C LYS A 131 -6.96 -5.17 3.60
N GLN A 132 -6.61 -4.91 2.34
CA GLN A 132 -5.92 -3.67 1.98
C GLN A 132 -6.88 -2.49 2.06
N VAL A 133 -6.41 -1.39 2.63
CA VAL A 133 -7.10 -0.12 2.80
C VAL A 133 -6.26 0.91 2.06
N SER A 134 -6.85 1.56 1.06
CA SER A 134 -6.18 2.66 0.35
C SER A 134 -6.06 3.90 1.23
N LYS A 135 -5.17 4.80 0.86
CA LYS A 135 -4.91 6.08 1.54
C LYS A 135 -6.19 6.90 1.61
N ASP A 136 -6.87 7.04 0.47
CA ASP A 136 -8.16 7.72 0.36
C ASP A 136 -9.22 7.14 1.30
N LEU A 137 -9.25 5.81 1.46
CA LEU A 137 -10.19 5.15 2.35
C LEU A 137 -9.80 5.31 3.82
N ALA A 138 -8.51 5.26 4.14
CA ALA A 138 -8.01 5.45 5.49
C ALA A 138 -8.31 6.87 6.00
N VAL A 139 -8.14 7.89 5.16
CA VAL A 139 -8.48 9.28 5.49
C VAL A 139 -9.97 9.42 5.75
N GLU A 140 -10.82 8.86 4.89
CA GLU A 140 -12.26 8.88 5.14
C GLU A 140 -12.65 8.20 6.46
N TRP A 141 -11.99 7.11 6.83
CA TRP A 141 -12.25 6.45 8.11
C TRP A 141 -11.85 7.35 9.27
N ILE A 142 -10.69 7.99 9.19
CA ILE A 142 -10.22 8.95 10.20
C ILE A 142 -11.21 10.11 10.32
N GLU A 143 -11.62 10.72 9.21
CA GLU A 143 -12.55 11.84 9.24
C GLU A 143 -13.94 11.46 9.75
N LYS A 144 -14.48 10.31 9.32
CA LYS A 144 -15.78 9.81 9.81
C LYS A 144 -15.77 9.51 11.30
N ILE A 145 -14.66 9.01 11.85
CA ILE A 145 -14.54 8.79 13.29
C ILE A 145 -14.38 10.13 14.02
N ARG A 146 -13.63 11.07 13.44
CA ARG A 146 -13.45 12.42 13.99
C ARG A 146 -14.77 13.21 14.06
N SER A 147 -15.61 13.12 13.03
CA SER A 147 -16.87 13.88 12.93
C SER A 147 -17.91 13.45 13.96
N VAL A 148 -17.73 12.28 14.58
CA VAL A 148 -18.64 11.74 15.58
C VAL A 148 -18.26 12.29 16.96
N GLY A 149 -19.23 12.83 17.70
CA GLY A 149 -19.01 13.47 19.00
C GLY A 149 -18.90 12.49 20.17
N SER A 150 -19.65 11.37 20.12
CA SER A 150 -19.73 10.41 21.23
C SER A 150 -18.75 9.25 21.08
N GLU A 151 -18.14 8.83 22.19
CA GLU A 151 -17.26 7.64 22.23
C GLU A 151 -18.01 6.37 21.81
N GLU A 152 -19.28 6.21 22.22
CA GLU A 152 -20.06 5.01 21.90
C GLU A 152 -20.41 4.91 20.42
N GLU A 153 -20.74 6.04 19.79
CA GLU A 153 -20.95 6.09 18.34
C GLU A 153 -19.66 5.76 17.58
N ARG A 154 -18.50 6.23 18.07
CA ARG A 154 -17.20 5.86 17.50
C ARG A 154 -16.92 4.36 17.63
N LYS A 155 -17.22 3.75 18.77
CA LYS A 155 -17.09 2.27 18.94
C LYS A 155 -17.95 1.52 17.92
N GLN A 156 -19.21 1.93 17.75
CA GLN A 156 -20.10 1.32 16.77
C GLN A 156 -19.58 1.49 15.33
N LEU A 157 -19.08 2.68 15.00
CA LEU A 157 -18.52 2.97 13.69
C LEU A 157 -17.26 2.13 13.43
N ILE A 158 -16.34 2.03 14.39
CA ILE A 158 -15.14 1.19 14.29
C ILE A 158 -15.53 -0.28 14.08
N ARG A 159 -16.52 -0.79 14.84
CA ARG A 159 -17.03 -2.16 14.66
C ARG A 159 -17.57 -2.37 13.25
N LYS A 160 -18.36 -1.42 12.71
CA LYS A 160 -18.89 -1.46 11.34
C LYS A 160 -17.78 -1.44 10.30
N LEU A 161 -16.81 -0.53 10.40
CA LEU A 161 -15.69 -0.41 9.46
C LEU A 161 -14.83 -1.68 9.45
N ARG A 162 -14.67 -2.33 10.61
CA ARG A 162 -13.95 -3.59 10.76
C ARG A 162 -14.61 -4.75 10.02
N THR A 163 -15.93 -4.86 10.14
CA THR A 163 -16.72 -5.95 9.56
C THR A 163 -17.21 -5.66 8.14
N ASN A 164 -17.07 -4.43 7.65
CA ASN A 164 -17.60 -4.00 6.38
C ASN A 164 -17.11 -4.92 5.25
N ARG A 165 -18.05 -5.59 4.57
CA ARG A 165 -17.75 -6.43 3.41
C ARG A 165 -17.92 -5.57 2.15
N PRO A 166 -17.04 -5.74 1.15
CA PRO A 166 -17.23 -5.08 -0.13
C PRO A 166 -18.63 -5.43 -0.66
N PRO A 167 -19.38 -4.45 -1.18
CA PRO A 167 -20.66 -4.73 -1.82
C PRO A 167 -20.47 -5.77 -2.93
N ARG A 168 -21.38 -6.74 -3.01
CA ARG A 168 -21.37 -7.76 -4.09
C ARG A 168 -21.78 -7.16 -5.43
N ILE A 169 -22.68 -6.19 -5.38
CA ILE A 169 -23.21 -5.49 -6.55
C ILE A 169 -22.42 -4.19 -6.67
N LEU A 170 -21.81 -3.98 -7.83
CA LEU A 170 -21.10 -2.75 -8.14
C LEU A 170 -22.10 -1.72 -8.69
N ARG A 171 -22.01 -0.50 -8.17
CA ARG A 171 -22.81 0.64 -8.59
C ARG A 171 -22.08 1.41 -9.69
N THR A 172 -22.81 1.78 -10.73
CA THR A 172 -22.30 2.68 -11.78
C THR A 172 -22.28 4.13 -11.31
N ARG A 173 -21.55 5.01 -11.99
CA ARG A 173 -21.50 6.46 -11.70
C ARG A 173 -22.90 7.07 -11.53
N SER A 174 -23.85 6.72 -12.38
CA SER A 174 -25.22 7.26 -12.35
C SER A 174 -26.02 6.89 -11.10
N GLN A 175 -25.59 5.85 -10.36
CA GLN A 175 -26.23 5.37 -9.14
C GLN A 175 -25.57 5.94 -7.86
N LEU A 176 -24.59 6.82 -8.02
CA LEU A 176 -23.87 7.47 -6.92
C LEU A 176 -24.49 8.82 -6.58
N SER A 177 -24.39 9.22 -5.31
CA SER A 177 -24.75 10.58 -4.88
C SER A 177 -23.80 11.63 -5.49
N PRO A 178 -24.18 12.93 -5.55
CA PRO A 178 -23.34 13.96 -6.16
C PRO A 178 -21.91 14.02 -5.60
N GLU A 179 -21.75 13.93 -4.28
CA GLU A 179 -20.43 13.90 -3.62
C GLU A 179 -19.62 12.64 -3.99
N GLU A 180 -20.29 11.48 -4.07
CA GLU A 180 -19.65 10.24 -4.52
C GLU A 180 -19.25 10.32 -5.99
N GLN A 181 -20.06 10.96 -6.85
CA GLN A 181 -19.76 11.15 -8.27
C GLN A 181 -18.53 12.02 -8.48
N GLU A 182 -18.40 13.12 -7.75
CA GLU A 182 -17.21 13.99 -7.84
C GLU A 182 -15.94 13.21 -7.49
N LYS A 183 -15.97 12.44 -6.40
CA LYS A 183 -14.83 11.63 -5.98
C LYS A 183 -14.56 10.47 -6.95
N PHE A 184 -15.61 9.87 -7.50
CA PHE A 184 -15.52 8.86 -8.55
C PHE A 184 -14.80 9.42 -9.77
N ASP A 185 -15.23 10.58 -10.28
CA ASP A 185 -14.69 11.19 -11.49
C ASP A 185 -13.21 11.57 -11.31
N ARG A 186 -12.87 12.14 -10.16
CA ARG A 186 -11.48 12.48 -9.82
C ARG A 186 -10.57 11.25 -9.85
N LEU A 187 -10.93 10.19 -9.14
CA LEU A 187 -10.12 8.98 -9.05
C LEU A 187 -10.10 8.17 -10.36
N ASN A 188 -11.21 8.16 -11.10
CA ASN A 188 -11.26 7.51 -12.41
C ASN A 188 -10.39 8.27 -13.42
N SER A 189 -10.45 9.60 -13.45
CA SER A 189 -9.57 10.43 -14.28
C SER A 189 -8.09 10.20 -13.95
N GLU A 190 -7.74 10.15 -12.66
CA GLU A 190 -6.39 9.81 -12.21
C GLU A 190 -5.96 8.42 -12.70
N PHE A 191 -6.83 7.41 -12.55
CA PHE A 191 -6.57 6.04 -13.00
C PHE A 191 -6.25 5.95 -14.50
N GLN A 192 -6.94 6.75 -15.31
CA GLN A 192 -6.76 6.79 -16.77
C GLN A 192 -5.49 7.55 -17.19
N THR A 193 -5.14 8.62 -16.48
CA THR A 193 -4.09 9.56 -16.87
C THR A 193 -2.73 9.33 -16.22
N ILE A 194 -2.67 8.59 -15.11
CA ILE A 194 -1.43 8.36 -14.36
C ILE A 194 -0.33 7.70 -15.22
N ARG A 195 0.88 8.27 -15.16
CA ARG A 195 2.11 7.84 -15.84
C ARG A 195 3.32 8.06 -14.92
N GLY A 196 4.39 7.28 -15.12
CA GLY A 196 5.65 7.41 -14.37
C GLY A 196 5.84 6.34 -13.29
N GLU A 197 6.80 6.56 -12.40
CA GLU A 197 7.09 5.69 -11.26
C GLU A 197 5.88 5.61 -10.31
N GLY A 198 5.60 4.44 -9.73
CA GLY A 198 4.45 4.27 -8.83
C GLY A 198 3.08 4.09 -9.51
N THR A 199 3.02 4.09 -10.85
CA THR A 199 1.76 4.02 -11.61
C THR A 199 0.96 2.74 -11.33
N LEU A 200 1.63 1.59 -11.32
CA LEU A 200 0.95 0.30 -11.11
C LEU A 200 0.36 0.23 -9.72
N GLU A 201 1.13 0.70 -8.74
CA GLU A 201 0.77 0.74 -7.34
C GLU A 201 -0.46 1.61 -7.11
N ARG A 202 -0.45 2.85 -7.60
CA ARG A 202 -1.58 3.76 -7.46
C ARG A 202 -2.82 3.26 -8.19
N ARG A 203 -2.67 2.59 -9.35
CA ARG A 203 -3.79 1.93 -10.04
C ARG A 203 -4.40 0.80 -9.22
N VAL A 204 -3.57 -0.03 -8.58
CA VAL A 204 -4.04 -1.08 -7.65
C VAL A 204 -4.77 -0.46 -6.47
N GLU A 205 -4.26 0.64 -5.92
CA GLU A 205 -4.87 1.37 -4.82
C GLU A 205 -6.27 1.91 -5.17
N ILE A 206 -6.41 2.59 -6.31
CA ILE A 206 -7.69 3.10 -6.80
C ILE A 206 -8.66 1.93 -7.05
N THR A 207 -8.20 0.85 -7.66
CA THR A 207 -9.00 -0.35 -7.89
C THR A 207 -9.53 -0.94 -6.57
N ASN A 208 -8.68 -1.01 -5.55
CA ASN A 208 -9.06 -1.50 -4.21
C ASN A 208 -10.05 -0.57 -3.50
N TYR A 209 -9.91 0.74 -3.70
CA TYR A 209 -10.88 1.72 -3.19
C TYR A 209 -12.26 1.50 -3.83
N PHE A 210 -12.32 1.41 -5.17
CA PHE A 210 -13.56 1.18 -5.91
C PHE A 210 -14.24 -0.12 -5.47
N LYS A 211 -13.47 -1.21 -5.36
CA LYS A 211 -13.98 -2.49 -4.85
C LYS A 211 -14.59 -2.36 -3.45
N GLN A 212 -13.93 -1.65 -2.54
CA GLN A 212 -14.44 -1.48 -1.16
C GLN A 212 -15.68 -0.61 -1.08
N LYS A 213 -15.80 0.38 -1.97
CA LYS A 213 -16.99 1.22 -2.11
C LYS A 213 -18.13 0.56 -2.89
N GLY A 214 -17.83 -0.54 -3.58
CA GLY A 214 -18.76 -1.19 -4.50
C GLY A 214 -19.06 -0.29 -5.70
N TRP A 215 -18.05 0.39 -6.23
CA TRP A 215 -18.16 1.23 -7.42
C TRP A 215 -17.58 0.48 -8.62
N GLN A 216 -18.22 0.62 -9.77
CA GLN A 216 -17.73 0.06 -11.03
C GLN A 216 -16.66 0.99 -11.62
N LEU A 217 -15.42 0.50 -11.71
CA LEU A 217 -14.31 1.24 -12.33
C LEU A 217 -14.40 1.13 -13.86
N ASP A 218 -14.19 2.25 -14.56
CA ASP A 218 -14.19 2.22 -16.02
C ASP A 218 -12.93 1.52 -16.56
N PRO A 219 -13.04 0.73 -17.64
CA PRO A 219 -11.89 0.11 -18.26
C PRO A 219 -10.91 1.17 -18.78
N ILE A 220 -9.62 0.85 -18.82
CA ILE A 220 -8.61 1.75 -19.34
C ILE A 220 -8.92 2.04 -20.82
N LYS A 221 -9.01 3.33 -21.16
CA LYS A 221 -9.17 3.77 -22.54
C LYS A 221 -7.82 3.59 -23.25
N VAL A 222 -7.70 2.50 -24.02
CA VAL A 222 -6.56 2.25 -24.90
C VAL A 222 -6.92 2.78 -26.28
N SER A 223 -6.06 3.62 -26.87
CA SER A 223 -6.30 4.11 -28.23
C SER A 223 -6.17 2.98 -29.26
N GLU A 224 -6.89 3.06 -30.38
CA GLU A 224 -6.81 2.05 -31.45
C GLU A 224 -5.37 1.88 -31.96
N GLY A 225 -4.61 2.98 -32.09
CA GLY A 225 -3.19 2.92 -32.47
C GLY A 225 -2.32 2.15 -31.48
N GLN A 226 -2.58 2.27 -30.17
CA GLN A 226 -1.86 1.49 -29.15
C GLN A 226 -2.22 0.00 -29.19
N LYS A 227 -3.47 -0.35 -29.51
CA LYS A 227 -3.87 -1.75 -29.72
C LYS A 227 -3.14 -2.36 -30.93
N ILE A 228 -3.13 -1.64 -32.06
CA ILE A 228 -2.44 -2.07 -33.28
C ILE A 228 -0.95 -2.24 -33.02
N PHE A 229 -0.31 -1.26 -32.39
CA PHE A 229 1.11 -1.35 -32.04
C PHE A 229 1.41 -2.53 -31.11
N GLY A 230 0.57 -2.76 -30.10
CA GLY A 230 0.70 -3.92 -29.20
C GLY A 230 0.60 -5.25 -29.94
N CYS A 231 -0.36 -5.39 -30.86
CA CYS A 231 -0.49 -6.59 -31.71
C CYS A 231 0.73 -6.78 -32.63
N LEU A 232 1.22 -5.72 -33.26
CA LEU A 232 2.42 -5.76 -34.11
C LEU A 232 3.67 -6.15 -33.30
N PHE A 233 3.81 -5.62 -32.09
CA PHE A 233 4.91 -5.95 -31.19
C PHE A 233 4.88 -7.42 -30.75
N LEU A 234 3.70 -7.96 -30.43
CA LEU A 234 3.54 -9.39 -30.11
C LEU A 234 3.86 -10.28 -31.31
N LEU A 235 3.40 -9.92 -32.51
CA LEU A 235 3.74 -10.60 -33.76
C LEU A 235 5.24 -10.60 -34.00
N PHE A 236 5.90 -9.46 -33.79
CA PHE A 236 7.35 -9.33 -33.91
C PHE A 236 8.09 -10.24 -32.93
N ILE A 237 7.71 -10.27 -31.65
CA ILE A 237 8.30 -11.18 -30.65
C ILE A 237 8.13 -12.64 -31.08
N LEU A 238 6.95 -13.01 -31.58
CA LEU A 238 6.67 -14.39 -31.99
C LEU A 238 7.53 -14.80 -33.19
N VAL A 239 7.63 -13.93 -34.21
CA VAL A 239 8.50 -14.17 -35.37
C VAL A 239 9.97 -14.22 -34.97
N ALA A 240 10.44 -13.27 -34.16
CA ALA A 240 11.81 -13.26 -33.66
C ALA A 240 12.13 -14.52 -32.84
N GLY A 241 11.19 -14.98 -32.00
CA GLY A 241 11.32 -16.21 -31.23
C GLY A 241 11.47 -17.44 -32.12
N VAL A 242 10.66 -17.56 -33.19
CA VAL A 242 10.76 -18.67 -34.16
C VAL A 242 12.09 -18.63 -34.93
N VAL A 243 12.55 -17.45 -35.33
CA VAL A 243 13.85 -17.29 -36.02
C VAL A 243 15.01 -17.70 -35.09
N ILE A 244 15.01 -17.25 -33.84
CA ILE A 244 16.03 -17.66 -32.85
C ILE A 244 15.99 -19.18 -32.63
N LEU A 245 14.81 -19.76 -32.45
CA LEU A 245 14.64 -21.22 -32.27
C LEU A 245 15.14 -22.01 -33.48
N SER A 246 14.87 -21.56 -34.70
CA SER A 246 15.33 -22.23 -35.93
C SER A 246 16.84 -22.13 -36.14
N ILE A 247 17.47 -21.02 -35.75
CA ILE A 247 18.94 -20.90 -35.72
C ILE A 247 19.53 -21.85 -34.68
N PHE A 248 18.96 -21.89 -33.47
CA PHE A 248 19.40 -22.82 -32.42
C PHE A 248 19.23 -24.29 -32.84
N TYR A 249 18.11 -24.63 -33.50
CA TYR A 249 17.86 -25.98 -33.99
C TYR A 249 18.90 -26.42 -35.02
N ARG A 250 19.26 -25.55 -35.98
CA ARG A 250 20.34 -25.81 -36.96
C ARG A 250 21.72 -25.96 -36.33
N TYR A 251 21.99 -25.32 -35.20
CA TYR A 251 23.28 -25.41 -34.50
C TYR A 251 23.38 -26.64 -33.58
N LEU A 252 22.25 -27.10 -33.03
CA LEU A 252 22.19 -28.27 -32.12
C LEU A 252 22.04 -29.60 -32.86
N PHE A 253 21.46 -29.58 -34.07
CA PHE A 253 21.30 -30.75 -34.93
C PHE A 253 21.86 -30.44 -36.32
N PRO A 254 23.18 -30.59 -36.53
CA PRO A 254 23.82 -30.44 -37.84
C PRO A 254 23.43 -31.56 -38.82
#